data_AF-A0AAN8XGV2-F1
#
_entry.id   AF-A0AAN8XGV2-F1
#
_cell.length_a   1.000
_cell.length_b   1.000
_cell.length_c   1.000
_cell.angle_alpha   90.00
_cell.angle_beta   90.00
_cell.angle_gamma   90.00
#
_symmetry.space_group_name_H-M   'P 1'
#
loop_
_entity.id
_entity.type
_entity.pdbx_description
1 polymer ?
#
loop_
_entity_poly.entity_id
_entity_poly.type
_entity_poly.pdbx_seq_one_letter_code
_entity_poly.pdbx_strand_id
1 'polypeptide(L)'
;MSFAGTHWGEEHESQRSSNEDWSLTPSDMEDLLTPIPQHPSPPVLHQPSPEETPSFQILPASYCKMDPLVLQTIRLLQYQRQVAQLIARAQ
;
A
#
# COMPACT_ATOMS: atom_id res chain seq x y z
N MET A 1 22.31 -1.62 -1.72
CA MET A 1 21.13 -0.82 -2.12
C MET A 1 19.94 -1.45 -1.43
N SER A 2 19.58 -0.97 -0.24
CA SER A 2 18.52 -1.55 0.59
C SER A 2 17.23 -0.79 0.35
N PHE A 3 16.17 -1.51 -0.04
CA PHE A 3 14.82 -0.99 -0.07
C PHE A 3 14.31 -0.89 1.37
N ALA A 4 14.41 0.30 1.96
CA ALA A 4 13.68 0.61 3.18
C ALA A 4 12.20 0.75 2.79
N GLY A 5 11.45 -0.34 2.93
CA GLY A 5 10.01 -0.31 2.91
C GLY A 5 9.52 0.38 4.17
N THR A 6 9.23 1.67 4.07
CA THR A 6 8.55 2.41 5.13
C THR A 6 7.14 1.83 5.25
N HIS A 7 6.94 1.02 6.28
CA HIS A 7 5.63 0.54 6.67
C HIS A 7 4.84 1.74 7.24
N TRP A 8 3.56 1.83 6.89
CA TRP A 8 2.65 2.76 7.56
C TRP A 8 2.57 2.33 9.03
N GLY A 9 3.14 3.14 9.93
CA GLY A 9 3.24 2.82 11.37
C GLY A 9 4.56 3.22 12.03
N GLU A 10 5.57 3.68 11.28
CA GLU A 10 6.80 4.20 11.90
C GLU A 10 6.59 5.62 12.43
N GLU A 11 5.88 5.67 13.55
CA GLU A 11 5.70 6.87 14.35
C GLU A 11 7.04 7.37 14.87
N HIS A 12 7.29 8.66 14.59
CA HIS A 12 8.47 9.42 14.98
C HIS A 12 8.46 9.66 16.51
N GLU A 13 8.50 8.60 17.32
CA GLU A 13 8.67 8.69 18.77
C GLU A 13 10.16 8.75 19.11
N SER A 14 10.80 9.84 18.73
CA SER A 14 12.15 10.17 19.21
C SER A 14 12.32 11.67 19.34
N GLN A 15 11.36 12.34 20.01
CA GLN A 15 11.64 13.62 20.67
C GLN A 15 10.60 14.03 21.71
N ARG A 16 10.23 13.13 22.64
CA ARG A 16 9.70 13.57 23.95
C ARG A 16 10.82 13.57 24.98
N SER A 17 11.79 14.46 24.75
CA SER A 17 12.66 14.93 25.82
C SER A 17 11.93 16.05 26.54
N SER A 18 10.99 15.68 27.41
CA SER A 18 10.48 16.59 28.43
C SER A 18 10.29 15.80 29.71
N ASN A 19 10.97 16.31 30.73
CA ASN A 19 11.05 15.80 32.09
C ASN A 19 9.66 15.87 32.74
N GLU A 20 8.83 14.86 32.49
CA GLU A 20 7.48 14.75 33.02
C GLU A 20 7.52 13.71 34.14
N ASP A 21 7.31 14.18 35.37
CA ASP A 21 7.22 13.38 36.59
C ASP A 21 6.02 12.43 36.46
N TRP A 22 6.27 11.16 36.15
CA TRP A 22 5.23 10.12 35.96
C TRP A 22 4.65 9.58 37.28
N SER A 23 4.77 10.35 38.36
CA SER A 23 4.28 9.96 39.67
C SER A 23 2.76 10.09 39.71
N LEU A 24 2.04 8.97 39.65
CA LEU A 24 0.59 8.91 39.83
C LEU A 24 0.23 9.49 41.20
N THR A 25 -0.62 10.52 41.23
CA THR A 25 -1.13 11.02 42.50
C THR A 25 -2.10 9.99 43.11
N PRO A 26 -2.30 9.99 44.44
CA PRO A 26 -3.26 9.08 45.08
C PRO A 26 -4.68 9.20 44.48
N SER A 27 -5.03 10.41 44.03
CA SER A 27 -6.29 10.69 43.33
C SER A 27 -6.37 10.02 41.96
N ASP A 28 -5.27 10.01 41.19
CA ASP A 28 -5.21 9.29 39.90
C ASP A 28 -5.36 7.78 40.10
N MET A 29 -4.87 7.25 41.22
CA MET A 29 -4.99 5.83 41.54
C MET A 29 -6.43 5.42 41.89
N GLU A 30 -7.19 6.30 42.53
CA GLU A 30 -8.59 6.04 42.90
C GLU A 30 -9.51 6.00 41.67
N ASP A 31 -9.25 6.88 40.69
CA ASP A 31 -9.95 6.90 39.39
C ASP A 31 -9.63 5.66 38.52
N LEU A 32 -8.43 5.08 38.66
CA LEU A 32 -8.09 3.82 37.98
C LEU A 32 -8.79 2.61 38.61
N LEU A 33 -9.08 2.66 39.90
CA LEU A 33 -9.66 1.55 40.66
C LEU A 33 -11.19 1.57 40.67
N THR A 34 -11.82 2.69 40.29
CA THR A 34 -13.27 2.79 40.17
C THR A 34 -13.71 2.51 38.74
N PRO A 35 -14.31 1.34 38.45
CA PRO A 35 -14.84 1.07 37.12
C PRO A 35 -15.98 2.05 36.83
N ILE A 36 -15.74 2.97 35.88
CA ILE A 36 -16.75 3.86 35.36
C ILE A 36 -17.87 2.99 34.76
N PRO A 37 -19.13 3.13 35.17
CA PRO A 37 -20.23 2.43 34.54
C PRO A 37 -20.31 2.90 33.09
N GLN A 38 -19.87 2.06 32.16
CA GLN A 38 -20.01 2.36 30.74
C GLN A 38 -21.51 2.40 30.44
N HIS A 39 -22.01 3.58 30.06
CA HIS A 39 -23.38 3.75 29.63
C HIS A 39 -23.64 2.75 28.48
N PRO A 40 -24.73 1.97 28.49
CA PRO A 40 -25.00 0.98 27.46
C PRO A 40 -25.51 1.68 26.19
N SER A 41 -24.66 2.45 25.52
CA SER A 41 -24.90 2.81 24.13
C SER A 41 -24.40 1.67 23.25
N PRO A 42 -25.23 1.08 22.39
CA PRO A 42 -24.75 0.08 21.44
C PRO A 42 -23.63 0.69 20.58
N PRO A 43 -22.61 -0.09 20.21
CA PRO A 43 -21.57 0.39 19.32
C PRO A 43 -22.23 0.87 18.03
N VAL A 44 -22.06 2.16 17.72
CA VAL A 44 -22.52 2.72 16.45
C VAL A 44 -21.68 2.07 15.37
N LEU A 45 -22.26 1.10 14.66
CA LEU A 45 -21.68 0.57 13.44
C LEU A 45 -21.65 1.72 12.44
N HIS A 46 -20.47 2.26 12.17
CA HIS A 46 -20.26 3.13 11.03
C HIS A 46 -20.67 2.35 9.79
N GLN A 47 -21.80 2.72 9.18
CA GLN A 47 -22.17 2.18 7.88
C GLN A 47 -21.06 2.58 6.89
N PRO A 48 -20.57 1.65 6.05
CA PRO A 48 -19.70 2.04 4.95
C PRO A 48 -20.44 3.07 4.09
N SER A 49 -19.77 4.16 3.75
CA SER A 49 -20.32 5.17 2.87
C SER A 49 -20.74 4.53 1.54
N PRO A 50 -21.91 4.87 0.98
CA PRO A 50 -22.34 4.39 -0.34
C PRO A 50 -21.57 5.07 -1.47
N GLU A 51 -20.33 5.50 -1.23
CA GLU A 51 -19.47 6.02 -2.29
C GLU A 51 -19.13 4.85 -3.21
N GLU A 52 -19.88 4.76 -4.30
CA GLU A 52 -19.52 3.97 -5.47
C GLU A 52 -18.15 4.49 -5.93
N THR A 53 -17.09 3.90 -5.40
CA THR A 53 -15.76 4.05 -5.99
C THR A 53 -15.91 3.63 -7.46
N PRO A 54 -15.57 4.49 -8.44
CA PRO A 54 -15.74 4.15 -9.84
C PRO A 54 -14.87 2.94 -10.13
N SER A 55 -15.52 1.79 -10.15
CA SER A 55 -14.91 0.50 -10.37
C SER A 55 -14.41 0.51 -11.81
N PHE A 56 -13.09 0.47 -11.95
CA PHE A 56 -12.37 0.42 -13.22
C PHE A 56 -12.48 1.69 -14.08
N GLN A 57 -11.79 2.76 -13.65
CA GLN A 57 -11.36 3.78 -14.60
C GLN A 57 -10.47 3.13 -15.66
N ILE A 58 -11.03 2.91 -16.85
CA ILE A 58 -10.26 2.48 -18.02
C ILE A 58 -9.21 3.55 -18.30
N LEU A 59 -7.93 3.19 -18.18
CA LEU A 59 -6.82 4.10 -18.45
C LEU A 59 -6.93 4.63 -19.90
N PRO A 60 -6.81 5.94 -20.11
CA PRO A 60 -6.80 6.50 -21.46
C PRO A 60 -5.67 5.88 -22.29
N ALA A 61 -5.90 5.66 -23.58
CA ALA A 61 -4.94 5.01 -24.48
C ALA A 61 -3.56 5.68 -24.52
N SER A 62 -3.47 6.98 -24.20
CA SER A 62 -2.22 7.73 -24.06
C SER A 62 -1.29 7.21 -22.96
N TYR A 63 -1.85 6.56 -21.94
CA TYR A 63 -1.13 5.93 -20.83
C TYR A 63 -0.81 4.46 -21.08
N CYS A 64 -1.50 3.82 -22.03
CA CYS A 64 -1.25 2.45 -22.44
C CYS A 64 -0.15 2.37 -23.52
N LYS A 65 1.03 2.92 -23.23
CA LYS A 65 2.19 2.77 -24.14
C LYS A 65 2.80 1.40 -23.97
N MET A 66 3.01 0.69 -25.07
CA MET A 66 3.66 -0.62 -25.06
C MET A 66 5.13 -0.47 -24.69
N ASP A 67 5.62 -1.35 -23.81
CA ASP A 67 7.00 -1.34 -23.33
C ASP A 67 7.97 -1.53 -24.51
N PRO A 68 8.99 -0.65 -24.68
CA PRO A 68 10.00 -0.80 -25.72
C PRO A 68 10.74 -2.15 -25.68
N LEU A 69 10.92 -2.75 -24.50
CA LEU A 69 11.53 -4.07 -24.37
C LEU A 69 10.66 -5.16 -25.01
N VAL A 70 9.34 -5.08 -24.83
CA VAL A 70 8.39 -6.02 -25.44
C VAL A 70 8.43 -5.88 -26.97
N LEU A 71 8.43 -4.65 -27.48
CA LEU A 71 8.59 -4.37 -28.91
C LEU A 71 9.90 -4.96 -29.47
N GLN A 72 11.01 -4.76 -28.77
CA GLN A 72 12.32 -5.26 -29.18
C GLN A 72 12.35 -6.79 -29.20
N THR A 73 11.77 -7.43 -28.18
CA THR A 73 11.69 -8.88 -28.05
C THR A 73 10.87 -9.49 -29.20
N ILE A 74 9.71 -8.90 -29.51
CA ILE A 74 8.88 -9.34 -30.66
C ILE A 74 9.68 -9.28 -31.95
N ARG A 75 10.43 -8.18 -32.18
CA ARG A 75 11.25 -8.02 -33.38
C ARG A 75 12.34 -9.09 -33.48
N LEU A 76 13.01 -9.40 -32.37
CA LEU A 76 14.03 -10.44 -32.29
C LEU A 76 13.46 -11.83 -32.64
N LEU A 77 12.31 -12.18 -32.08
CA LEU A 77 11.65 -13.46 -32.35
C LEU A 77 11.22 -13.58 -33.81
N GLN A 78 10.67 -12.51 -34.39
CA GLN A 78 10.31 -12.47 -35.80
C GLN A 78 11.54 -12.66 -36.70
N TYR A 79 12.64 -11.98 -36.39
CA TYR A 79 13.89 -12.11 -37.12
C TYR A 79 14.43 -13.54 -37.04
N GLN A 80 14.49 -14.13 -35.85
CA GLN A 80 14.93 -15.52 -35.67
C GLN A 80 14.10 -16.48 -36.52
N ARG A 81 12.77 -16.31 -36.55
CA ARG A 81 11.88 -17.14 -37.37
C ARG A 81 12.18 -16.99 -38.86
N GLN A 82 12.42 -15.78 -39.34
CA GLN A 82 12.78 -15.52 -40.73
C GLN A 82 14.11 -16.18 -41.10
N VAL A 83 15.13 -16.04 -40.25
CA VAL A 83 16.44 -16.67 -40.46
C VAL A 83 16.31 -18.19 -40.52
N ALA A 84 15.57 -18.81 -39.59
CA ALA A 84 15.33 -20.25 -39.59
C ALA A 84 14.66 -20.73 -40.89
N GLN A 85 13.68 -19.96 -41.41
CA GLN A 85 13.03 -20.27 -42.68
C GLN A 85 13.98 -20.16 -43.88
N LEU A 86 14.88 -19.17 -43.88
CA LEU A 86 15.88 -19.02 -44.93
C LEU A 86 16.89 -20.17 -44.91
N ILE A 87 17.36 -20.56 -43.73
CA ILE A 87 18.27 -21.70 -43.57
C ILE A 87 17.61 -22.98 -44.07
N ALA A 88 16.36 -23.25 -43.68
CA ALA A 88 15.63 -24.44 -44.10
C ALA A 88 15.38 -24.50 -45.63
N ARG A 89 15.34 -23.35 -46.31
CA ARG A 89 15.23 -23.28 -47.78
C ARG A 89 16.56 -23.43 -48.50
N ALA A 90 17.67 -23.17 -47.81
CA ALA A 90 19.02 -23.27 -48.37
C ALA A 90 19.63 -24.66 -48.23
N GLN A 91 18.98 -25.55 -47.45
CA GLN A 91 19.29 -26.98 -47.37
C GLN A 91 18.53 -27.76 -48.45
#